data_AF-A0A6G0LFC1-F1
#
_entry.id   AF-A0A6G0LFC1-F1
#
_cell.length_a   1.000
_cell.length_b   1.000
_cell.length_c   1.000
_cell.angle_alpha   90.00
_cell.angle_beta   90.00
_cell.angle_gamma   90.00
#
_symmetry.space_group_name_H-M   'P 1'
#
loop_
_entity.id
_entity.type
_entity.pdbx_description
1 polymer ?
#
loop_
_entity_poly.entity_id
_entity_poly.type
_entity_poly.pdbx_seq_one_letter_code
_entity_poly.pdbx_strand_id
1 'polypeptide(L)'
;MNPPILIYPDMKKQFKLYVDSSHYAVGACLMQEADGRDRVVPYASRLLTGLQKNWITNQDGISEIECWGVVWATRKFRCYLDKREFDVFTDH
;
A
#
# COMPACT_ATOMS: atom_id res chain seq x y z
N MET A 1 4.75 -13.52 18.89
CA MET A 1 5.11 -12.94 17.57
C MET A 1 6.03 -11.76 17.82
N ASN A 2 7.25 -11.78 17.33
CA ASN A 2 8.11 -10.60 17.37
C ASN A 2 7.63 -9.64 16.28
N PRO A 3 7.47 -8.34 16.57
CA PRO A 3 7.08 -7.37 15.56
C PRO A 3 8.11 -7.38 14.43
N PRO A 4 7.68 -7.31 13.16
CA PRO A 4 8.60 -7.25 12.04
C PRO A 4 9.50 -6.00 12.19
N ILE A 5 10.79 -6.17 11.98
CA ILE A 5 11.77 -5.10 12.09
C ILE A 5 11.56 -4.15 10.92
N LEU A 6 11.11 -2.93 11.21
CA LEU A 6 11.09 -1.83 10.25
C LEU A 6 12.52 -1.39 9.96
N ILE A 7 12.81 -1.10 8.70
CA ILE A 7 14.10 -0.54 8.31
C ILE A 7 13.99 0.96 8.04
N TYR A 8 15.10 1.67 8.20
CA TYR A 8 15.19 3.04 7.72
C TYR A 8 15.15 3.06 6.18
N PRO A 9 14.45 4.04 5.58
CA PRO A 9 14.39 4.19 4.13
C PRO A 9 15.77 4.53 3.56
N ASP A 10 16.17 3.85 2.48
CA ASP A 10 17.27 4.28 1.63
C ASP A 10 16.70 5.00 0.41
N MET A 11 16.79 6.33 0.39
CA MET A 11 16.24 7.15 -0.68
C MET A 11 16.94 6.95 -2.04
N LYS A 12 18.06 6.21 -2.10
CA LYS A 12 18.76 5.87 -3.34
C LYS A 12 18.25 4.57 -3.97
N LYS A 13 17.51 3.75 -3.22
CA LYS A 13 16.96 2.49 -3.70
C LYS A 13 15.51 2.68 -4.15
N GLN A 14 15.09 1.85 -5.09
CA GLN A 14 13.71 1.80 -5.54
C GLN A 14 12.80 1.29 -4.42
N PHE A 15 11.62 1.88 -4.30
CA PHE A 15 10.60 1.42 -3.38
C PHE A 15 9.65 0.43 -4.08
N LYS A 16 9.12 -0.50 -3.30
CA LYS A 16 8.05 -1.42 -3.69
C LYS A 16 6.83 -1.11 -2.84
N LEU A 17 5.74 -0.67 -3.47
CA LEU A 17 4.48 -0.38 -2.81
C LEU A 17 3.56 -1.58 -2.99
N TYR A 18 3.23 -2.25 -1.90
CA TYR A 18 2.20 -3.28 -1.88
C TYR A 18 0.91 -2.67 -1.36
N VAL A 19 -0.18 -2.92 -2.07
CA VAL A 19 -1.52 -2.49 -1.70
C VAL A 19 -2.43 -3.71 -1.75
N ASP A 20 -3.26 -3.84 -0.73
CA ASP A 20 -4.24 -4.92 -0.62
C ASP A 20 -5.54 -4.32 -0.12
N SER A 21 -6.65 -4.74 -0.69
CA SER A 21 -7.97 -4.21 -0.39
C SER A 21 -8.94 -5.31 -0.02
N SER A 22 -9.78 -5.02 0.96
CA SER A 22 -10.82 -5.93 1.42
C SER A 22 -12.17 -5.23 1.43
N HIS A 23 -13.22 -6.00 1.74
CA HIS A 23 -14.56 -5.47 1.97
C HIS A 23 -14.68 -4.42 3.09
N TYR A 24 -13.65 -4.29 3.94
CA TYR A 24 -13.70 -3.46 5.15
C TYR A 24 -12.63 -2.38 5.21
N ALA A 25 -11.47 -2.62 4.63
CA ALA A 25 -10.30 -1.77 4.76
C ALA A 25 -9.34 -1.92 3.58
N VAL A 26 -8.52 -0.91 3.38
CA VAL A 26 -7.34 -0.96 2.50
C VAL A 26 -6.10 -0.99 3.39
N GLY A 27 -5.20 -1.92 3.08
CA GLY A 27 -3.86 -2.01 3.62
C GLY A 27 -2.83 -1.59 2.57
N ALA A 28 -1.72 -1.02 3.02
CA ALA A 28 -0.57 -0.79 2.19
C ALA A 28 0.73 -0.94 2.99
N CYS A 29 1.77 -1.48 2.37
CA CYS A 29 3.10 -1.46 2.94
C CYS A 29 4.11 -1.01 1.89
N LEU A 30 5.05 -0.20 2.34
CA LEU A 30 6.14 0.29 1.52
C LEU A 30 7.39 -0.51 1.92
N MET A 31 7.99 -1.17 0.95
CA MET A 31 9.12 -2.08 1.13
C MET A 31 10.33 -1.64 0.32
N GLN A 32 11.50 -2.05 0.76
CA GLN A 32 12.75 -1.92 0.01
C GLN A 32 13.62 -3.16 0.22
N GLU A 33 14.45 -3.45 -0.77
CA GLU A 33 15.44 -4.51 -0.64
C GLU A 33 16.57 -4.09 0.32
N ALA A 34 16.73 -4.84 1.40
CA ALA A 34 17.84 -4.75 2.33
C ALA A 34 18.37 -6.15 2.65
N ASP A 35 19.69 -6.31 2.52
CA ASP A 35 20.39 -7.59 2.73
C ASP A 35 19.84 -8.74 1.88
N GLY A 36 19.49 -8.45 0.62
CA GLY A 36 18.95 -9.43 -0.33
C GLY A 36 17.52 -9.90 -0.04
N ARG A 37 16.77 -9.17 0.80
CA ARG A 37 15.36 -9.46 1.12
C ARG A 37 14.54 -8.18 1.14
N ASP A 38 13.27 -8.27 0.78
CA ASP A 38 12.34 -7.15 0.95
C ASP A 38 12.02 -6.97 2.44
N ARG A 39 12.25 -5.74 2.92
CA ARG A 39 11.99 -5.32 4.29
C ARG A 39 11.02 -4.15 4.27
N VAL A 40 10.17 -4.08 5.29
CA VAL A 40 9.17 -3.01 5.40
C VAL A 40 9.81 -1.73 5.94
N VAL A 41 9.47 -0.61 5.33
CA VAL A 41 9.87 0.73 5.74
C VAL A 41 8.75 1.34 6.61
N PRO A 42 7.56 1.71 6.06
CA PRO A 42 6.34 1.78 6.86
C PRO A 42 5.16 0.90 6.39
N TYR A 43 4.22 0.66 7.31
CA TYR A 43 2.87 0.18 7.03
C TYR A 43 1.86 1.34 7.08
N ALA A 44 0.76 1.20 6.36
CA ALA A 44 -0.43 2.04 6.48
C ALA A 44 -1.69 1.20 6.28
N SER A 45 -2.77 1.57 6.97
CA SER A 45 -4.08 0.98 6.71
C SER A 45 -5.17 2.02 6.94
N ARG A 46 -6.32 1.80 6.32
CA ARG A 46 -7.49 2.67 6.45
C ARG A 46 -8.78 1.86 6.31
N LEU A 47 -9.69 2.06 7.26
CA LEU A 47 -11.05 1.54 7.16
C LEU A 47 -11.81 2.26 6.05
N LEU A 48 -12.59 1.50 5.28
CA LEU A 48 -13.52 2.03 4.29
C LEU A 48 -14.72 2.65 5.01
N THR A 49 -15.10 3.87 4.60
CA THR A 49 -16.21 4.60 5.24
C THR A 49 -17.15 5.22 4.22
N GLY A 50 -18.45 5.25 4.53
CA GLY A 50 -19.47 5.91 3.71
C GLY A 50 -19.53 5.33 2.29
N LEU A 51 -19.33 6.20 1.29
CA LEU A 51 -19.43 5.89 -0.14
C LEU A 51 -18.58 4.70 -0.59
N GLN A 52 -17.42 4.49 0.02
CA GLN A 52 -16.50 3.42 -0.39
C GLN A 52 -17.04 2.03 -0.04
N LYS A 53 -17.72 1.90 1.10
CA LYS A 53 -18.42 0.66 1.45
C LYS A 53 -19.54 0.37 0.45
N ASN A 54 -20.20 1.41 -0.03
CA ASN A 54 -21.31 1.27 -0.98
C ASN A 54 -20.85 0.83 -2.38
N TRP A 55 -19.59 1.11 -2.77
CA TRP A 55 -19.03 0.59 -4.02
C TRP A 55 -18.92 -0.93 -4.00
N ILE A 56 -18.52 -1.51 -2.87
CA ILE A 56 -18.37 -2.95 -2.67
C ILE A 56 -19.70 -3.71 -2.68
N THR A 57 -20.74 -3.12 -2.09
CA THR A 57 -22.02 -3.82 -1.87
C THR A 57 -22.69 -4.25 -3.19
N ASN A 58 -22.32 -3.63 -4.31
CA ASN A 58 -22.86 -3.92 -5.63
C ASN A 58 -21.99 -4.92 -6.41
N GLN A 59 -21.58 -6.04 -5.80
CA GLN A 59 -20.91 -7.23 -6.36
C GLN A 59 -19.62 -7.06 -7.20
N ASP A 60 -19.36 -5.91 -7.83
CA ASP A 60 -18.28 -5.66 -8.80
C ASP A 60 -17.24 -4.65 -8.31
N GLY A 61 -17.40 -4.07 -7.11
CA GLY A 61 -16.65 -2.90 -6.65
C GLY A 61 -15.23 -3.12 -6.10
N ILE A 62 -14.70 -4.35 -6.16
CA ILE A 62 -13.41 -4.70 -5.52
C ILE A 62 -12.25 -4.08 -6.29
N SER A 63 -12.25 -4.20 -7.62
CA SER A 63 -11.21 -3.63 -8.48
C SER A 63 -11.17 -2.09 -8.40
N GLU A 64 -12.31 -1.42 -8.27
CA GLU A 64 -12.37 0.03 -8.08
C GLU A 64 -11.74 0.44 -6.74
N ILE A 65 -11.87 -0.39 -5.71
CA ILE A 65 -11.32 -0.10 -4.40
C ILE A 65 -9.84 -0.41 -4.33
N GLU A 66 -9.36 -1.44 -5.02
CA GLU A 66 -7.94 -1.64 -5.20
C GLU A 66 -7.31 -0.45 -5.93
N CYS A 67 -7.89 -0.01 -7.04
CA CYS A 67 -7.44 1.19 -7.75
C CYS A 67 -7.47 2.44 -6.86
N TRP A 68 -8.56 2.66 -6.13
CA TRP A 68 -8.66 3.73 -5.15
C TRP A 68 -7.62 3.58 -4.03
N GLY A 69 -7.35 2.35 -3.59
CA GLY A 69 -6.38 1.99 -2.58
C GLY A 69 -4.97 2.34 -3.00
N VAL A 70 -4.60 2.09 -4.27
CA VAL A 70 -3.32 2.50 -4.85
C VAL A 70 -3.18 4.02 -4.85
N VAL A 71 -4.22 4.75 -5.28
CA VAL A 71 -4.22 6.22 -5.25
C VAL A 71 -4.12 6.76 -3.82
N TRP A 72 -4.79 6.12 -2.86
CA TRP A 72 -4.70 6.50 -1.45
C TRP A 72 -3.31 6.22 -0.87
N ALA A 73 -2.74 5.05 -1.16
CA ALA A 73 -1.45 4.61 -0.64
C ALA A 73 -0.30 5.48 -1.19
N THR A 74 -0.31 5.79 -2.48
CA THR A 74 0.68 6.70 -3.10
C THR A 74 0.64 8.09 -2.48
N ARG A 75 -0.56 8.62 -2.18
CA ARG A 75 -0.72 9.87 -1.42
C ARG A 75 -0.24 9.76 0.02
N LYS A 76 -0.52 8.64 0.69
CA LYS A 76 -0.11 8.40 2.08
C LYS A 76 1.40 8.33 2.23
N PHE A 77 2.09 7.72 1.27
CA PHE A 77 3.55 7.57 1.23
C PHE A 77 4.24 8.62 0.35
N ARG A 78 3.60 9.75 0.09
CA ARG A 78 4.13 10.81 -0.77
C ARG A 78 5.55 11.25 -0.37
N CYS A 79 5.86 11.34 0.92
CA CYS A 79 7.19 11.72 1.39
C CYS A 79 8.31 10.77 0.93
N TYR A 80 7.98 9.53 0.58
CA TYR A 80 8.92 8.53 0.03
C TYR A 80 8.89 8.48 -1.50
N LEU A 81 7.70 8.53 -2.08
CA LEU A 81 7.45 8.21 -3.50
C LEU A 81 7.50 9.42 -4.45
N ASP A 82 7.37 10.65 -3.95
CA ASP A 82 7.27 11.84 -4.82
C ASP A 82 8.52 11.98 -5.70
N LYS A 83 8.29 12.11 -7.02
CA LYS A 83 9.32 12.21 -8.08
C LYS A 83 10.31 11.05 -8.15
N ARG A 84 9.89 9.84 -7.76
CA ARG A 84 10.70 8.62 -7.87
C ARG A 84 9.95 7.54 -8.63
N GLU A 85 10.71 6.69 -9.29
CA GLU A 85 10.19 5.43 -9.81
C GLU A 85 10.02 4.44 -8.65
N PHE A 86 8.93 3.69 -8.67
CA PHE A 86 8.62 2.65 -7.71
C PHE A 86 7.71 1.62 -8.36
N ASP A 87 7.77 0.39 -7.87
CA ASP A 87 6.90 -0.68 -8.33
C ASP A 87 5.64 -0.74 -7.47
N VAL A 88 4.49 -1.00 -8.09
CA VAL A 88 3.23 -1.22 -7.39
C VAL A 88 2.81 -2.67 -7.56
N PHE A 89 2.49 -3.32 -6.45
CA PHE A 89 1.98 -4.69 -6.39
C PHE A 89 0.59 -4.66 -5.75
N THR A 90 -0.39 -5.22 -6.46
CA THR A 90 -1.78 -5.42 -6.04
C THR A 90 -2.23 -6.78 -6.56
N ASP A 91 -3.30 -7.33 -6.01
CA ASP A 91 -3.82 -8.67 -6.31
C ASP A 91 -4.70 -8.76 -7.57
N HIS A 92 -5.19 -7.64 -8.12
CA HIS A 92 -5.79 -7.56 -9.46
C HIS A 92 -4.83 -7.28 -10.63
#